data_AF-A0AA36GRR1-F1
#
_entry.id   AF-A0AA36GRR1-F1
#
_cell.length_a   1.000
_cell.length_b   1.000
_cell.length_c   1.000
_cell.angle_alpha   90.00
_cell.angle_beta   90.00
_cell.angle_gamma   90.00
#
_symmetry.space_group_name_H-M   'P 1'
#
loop_
_entity.id
_entity.type
_entity.pdbx_description
1 polymer ?
#
loop_
_entity_poly.entity_id
_entity_poly.type
_entity_poly.pdbx_seq_one_letter_code
_entity_poly.pdbx_strand_id
1 'polypeptide(L)'
;MFTSSDVEANALCTAAAPFVFQHAYRRGEETVCVYVSSYRCDDDEFVVENRCFKLFGLNERFSGDVCKRRNRTLHVIQDMDELKWISVILSPIAYEVWIGNDAGVGSILRPVFAGEQSKNTEGMKIKLRVSNGFFDRWPRGTLIYGSPEEEILPHLCSRPAQAYEDTLRDLMDNIGRTGVPVNQGKDRFGGTRAFSYHPVMLAVQGQGKLEPKLELLHTFCNMLPNGYAASEYDFQDLREYKSFRRKENMPKVSFRTTIGRASSFKEHRKECVPEPNSNKLGKKFLYYGSDNTTSITEQKFWRRNKPDFMCADLPRTTGVMTTEGFEDMPAMARRPLLCTFGNPPNLPPLKLSDLCNKAAHYDQAKGRCVCNNEKNDARILDPKKYKHYPEGAVCIEYVNTTKTRSIVFILDNTGSVGQEGFKTQMQFMKKVFDNIKNIRVGVVVIEGHSRVVFSMSWYDEIKSKIADYVNSAKWGNKWTAIGVAIYKARIMLENETTNEKIIVLISDGDNDACFWNDPAENCDRKKKDEIKKHPQAQEAEEARKRSIKIIYVLAHEKKYDTDPASKARVHKIVASTDDIIRSKNYNSLMERKIFENLMAIIAVEEV
;
A
#
# COMPACT_ATOMS: atom_id res chain seq x y z
N MET A 1 -25.30 49.84 0.41
CA MET A 1 -26.38 49.69 1.41
C MET A 1 -27.05 48.36 1.09
N PHE A 2 -27.00 47.37 1.98
CA PHE A 2 -27.71 46.10 1.77
C PHE A 2 -29.21 46.34 1.87
N THR A 3 -30.00 45.79 0.96
CA THR A 3 -31.46 45.84 1.04
C THR A 3 -31.96 44.86 2.10
N SER A 4 -33.19 45.03 2.61
CA SER A 4 -33.82 44.05 3.52
C SER A 4 -33.80 42.63 2.95
N SER A 5 -33.99 42.53 1.63
CA SER A 5 -33.87 41.29 0.87
C SER A 5 -32.47 40.67 0.91
N ASP A 6 -31.41 41.48 0.84
CA ASP A 6 -30.03 40.99 0.90
C ASP A 6 -29.66 40.50 2.30
N VAL A 7 -30.22 41.14 3.34
CA VAL A 7 -30.05 40.71 4.72
C VAL A 7 -30.74 39.36 4.96
N GLU A 8 -31.97 39.19 4.44
CA GLU A 8 -32.69 37.92 4.48
C GLU A 8 -31.98 36.82 3.68
N ALA A 9 -31.47 37.13 2.48
CA ALA A 9 -30.70 36.19 1.67
C ALA A 9 -29.40 35.76 2.36
N ASN A 10 -28.66 36.70 2.95
CA ASN A 10 -27.45 36.39 3.71
C ASN A 10 -27.76 35.56 4.96
N ALA A 11 -28.83 35.88 5.70
CA ALA A 11 -29.24 35.12 6.89
C ALA A 11 -29.65 33.69 6.52
N LEU A 12 -30.41 33.53 5.43
CA LEU A 12 -30.79 32.22 4.89
C LEU A 12 -29.55 31.40 4.50
N CYS A 13 -28.66 31.95 3.69
CA CYS A 13 -27.46 31.25 3.21
C CYS A 13 -26.49 30.91 4.35
N THR A 14 -26.36 31.78 5.36
CA THR A 14 -25.53 31.53 6.54
C THR A 14 -26.06 30.37 7.37
N ALA A 15 -27.38 30.22 7.48
CA ALA A 15 -28.01 29.15 8.24
C ALA A 15 -28.18 27.84 7.44
N ALA A 16 -28.09 27.88 6.11
CA ALA A 16 -28.44 26.76 5.25
C ALA A 16 -27.33 25.71 5.07
N ALA A 17 -26.05 26.08 5.28
CA ALA A 17 -24.92 25.22 4.92
C ALA A 17 -23.83 25.11 5.99
N PRO A 18 -23.10 23.97 6.04
CA PRO A 18 -21.93 23.80 6.89
C PRO A 18 -20.67 24.49 6.34
N PHE A 19 -20.77 25.14 5.17
CA PHE A 19 -19.64 25.83 4.54
C PHE A 19 -19.50 27.27 5.03
N VAL A 20 -18.28 27.82 4.92
CA VAL A 20 -18.05 29.23 5.22
C VAL A 20 -18.76 30.08 4.17
N PHE A 21 -19.84 30.73 4.58
CA PHE A 21 -20.61 31.63 3.73
C PHE A 21 -19.74 32.82 3.29
N GLN A 22 -19.69 33.08 1.98
CA GLN A 22 -18.94 34.20 1.42
C GLN A 22 -19.85 35.39 1.14
N HIS A 23 -20.88 35.18 0.32
CA HIS A 23 -21.89 36.17 -0.02
C HIS A 23 -23.08 35.48 -0.70
N ALA A 24 -24.22 36.16 -0.70
CA ALA A 24 -25.39 35.76 -1.47
C ALA A 24 -25.73 36.85 -2.48
N TYR A 25 -26.34 36.45 -3.58
CA TYR A 25 -26.92 37.38 -4.54
C TYR A 25 -28.19 36.77 -5.16
N ARG A 26 -29.09 37.62 -5.66
CA ARG A 26 -30.28 37.16 -6.36
C ARG A 26 -30.01 36.94 -7.84
N ARG A 27 -30.56 35.85 -8.38
CA ARG A 27 -30.64 35.56 -9.82
C ARG A 27 -32.10 35.34 -10.19
N GLY A 28 -32.81 36.42 -10.53
CA GLY A 28 -34.26 36.38 -10.71
C GLY A 28 -34.98 36.19 -9.37
N GLU A 29 -35.85 35.18 -9.28
CA GLU A 29 -36.52 34.80 -8.02
C GLU A 29 -35.65 33.89 -7.13
N GLU A 30 -34.51 33.40 -7.64
CA GLU A 30 -33.63 32.49 -6.91
C GLU A 30 -32.60 33.24 -6.07
N THR A 31 -32.36 32.75 -4.85
CA THR A 31 -31.22 33.19 -4.02
C THR A 31 -30.04 32.26 -4.26
N VAL A 32 -28.94 32.80 -4.77
CA VAL A 32 -27.69 32.07 -5.00
C VAL A 32 -26.77 32.31 -3.80
N CYS A 33 -26.44 31.24 -3.10
CA CYS A 33 -25.48 31.26 -1.98
C CYS A 33 -24.09 30.85 -2.49
N VAL A 34 -23.08 31.70 -2.26
CA VAL A 34 -21.68 31.38 -2.56
C VAL A 34 -20.95 31.04 -1.28
N TYR A 35 -20.32 29.87 -1.27
CA TYR A 35 -19.58 29.35 -0.13
C TYR A 35 -18.11 29.17 -0.48
N VAL A 36 -17.23 29.40 0.49
CA VAL A 36 -15.80 29.09 0.38
C VAL A 36 -15.58 27.64 0.80
N SER A 37 -15.00 26.84 -0.11
CA SER A 37 -14.54 25.51 0.26
C SER A 37 -13.12 25.57 0.81
N SER A 38 -12.93 25.03 2.02
CA SER A 38 -11.62 24.82 2.65
C SER A 38 -10.87 23.61 2.09
N TYR A 39 -11.52 22.81 1.24
CA TYR A 39 -11.00 21.56 0.69
C TYR A 39 -11.21 21.50 -0.83
N ARG A 40 -10.35 20.74 -1.50
CA ARG A 40 -10.42 20.46 -2.93
C ARG A 40 -10.52 18.98 -3.24
N CYS A 41 -11.17 18.71 -4.36
CA CYS A 41 -11.35 17.39 -4.96
C CYS A 41 -10.88 17.40 -6.41
N ASP A 42 -10.89 16.23 -7.05
CA ASP A 42 -10.61 16.16 -8.49
C ASP A 42 -11.77 16.81 -9.28
N ASP A 43 -11.53 17.25 -10.51
CA ASP A 43 -12.50 18.02 -11.32
C ASP A 43 -13.82 17.27 -11.58
N ASP A 44 -13.84 15.95 -11.43
CA ASP A 44 -15.00 15.09 -11.65
C ASP A 44 -15.63 14.55 -10.35
N GLU A 45 -15.30 15.19 -9.22
CA GLU A 45 -15.83 14.92 -7.90
C GLU A 45 -16.52 16.15 -7.33
N PHE A 46 -17.42 15.93 -6.38
CA PHE A 46 -18.01 17.03 -5.59
C PHE A 46 -17.53 16.95 -4.15
N VAL A 47 -17.34 18.13 -3.54
CA VAL A 47 -16.90 18.26 -2.16
C VAL A 47 -18.09 18.49 -1.25
N VAL A 48 -18.18 17.71 -0.17
CA VAL A 48 -19.05 18.01 0.97
C VAL A 48 -18.16 17.96 2.20
N GLU A 49 -18.12 19.08 2.93
CA GLU A 49 -17.21 19.29 4.07
C GLU A 49 -15.75 18.97 3.74
N ASN A 50 -15.21 17.88 4.26
CA ASN A 50 -13.83 17.44 4.14
C ASN A 50 -13.67 16.17 3.28
N ARG A 51 -14.70 15.80 2.50
CA ARG A 51 -14.74 14.59 1.66
C ARG A 51 -15.06 14.90 0.20
N CYS A 52 -14.44 14.13 -0.68
CA CYS A 52 -14.74 14.09 -2.09
C CYS A 52 -15.63 12.90 -2.40
N PHE A 53 -16.70 13.15 -3.14
CA PHE A 53 -17.71 12.18 -3.49
C PHE A 53 -17.80 11.99 -4.98
N LYS A 54 -18.11 10.75 -5.37
CA LYS A 54 -18.31 10.38 -6.76
C LYS A 54 -19.19 9.15 -6.86
N LEU A 55 -20.03 9.14 -7.90
CA LEU A 55 -20.82 7.96 -8.27
C LEU A 55 -20.01 7.03 -9.16
N PHE A 56 -20.02 5.74 -8.83
CA PHE A 56 -19.45 4.69 -9.66
C PHE A 56 -20.46 3.58 -9.93
N GLY A 57 -20.18 2.71 -10.90
CA GLY A 57 -21.02 1.54 -11.13
C GLY A 57 -22.43 1.90 -11.59
N LEU A 58 -22.57 2.89 -12.49
CA LEU A 58 -23.86 3.41 -12.97
C LEU A 58 -24.85 2.31 -13.44
N ASN A 59 -24.35 1.14 -13.82
CA ASN A 59 -25.13 -0.04 -14.23
C ASN A 59 -24.65 -1.34 -13.54
N GLU A 60 -24.19 -1.28 -12.29
CA GLU A 60 -23.71 -2.45 -11.54
C GLU A 60 -24.67 -2.82 -10.38
N ARG A 61 -24.80 -4.11 -10.08
CA ARG A 61 -25.46 -4.59 -8.85
C ARG A 61 -24.65 -4.19 -7.63
N PHE A 62 -25.26 -4.27 -6.44
CA PHE A 62 -24.55 -3.90 -5.23
C PHE A 62 -23.24 -4.68 -5.05
N SER A 63 -22.14 -3.96 -4.88
CA SER A 63 -20.85 -4.56 -4.54
C SER A 63 -20.03 -3.61 -3.68
N GLY A 64 -19.60 -4.10 -2.51
CA GLY A 64 -18.78 -3.33 -1.57
C GLY A 64 -17.36 -3.02 -2.08
N ASP A 65 -16.95 -3.59 -3.22
CA ASP A 65 -15.61 -3.43 -3.77
C ASP A 65 -15.54 -2.45 -4.96
N VAL A 66 -16.68 -1.97 -5.47
CA VAL A 66 -16.76 -1.03 -6.61
C VAL A 66 -15.94 0.23 -6.38
N CYS A 67 -16.01 0.78 -5.16
CA CYS A 67 -15.24 1.96 -4.75
C CYS A 67 -13.76 1.63 -4.54
N LYS A 68 -13.45 0.46 -3.98
CA LYS A 68 -12.08 0.07 -3.58
C LYS A 68 -11.16 -0.09 -4.78
N ARG A 69 -11.66 -0.64 -5.90
CA ARG A 69 -10.92 -0.74 -7.17
C ARG A 69 -10.43 0.62 -7.69
N ARG A 70 -10.97 1.73 -7.16
CA ARG A 70 -10.71 3.11 -7.59
C ARG A 70 -10.19 3.98 -6.43
N ASN A 71 -9.55 3.35 -5.44
CA ASN A 71 -8.93 3.99 -4.28
C ASN A 71 -9.89 4.86 -3.45
N ARG A 72 -11.17 4.44 -3.35
CA ARG A 72 -12.24 5.11 -2.59
C ARG A 72 -12.97 4.09 -1.71
N THR A 73 -13.78 4.57 -0.79
CA THR A 73 -14.60 3.73 0.10
C THR A 73 -16.08 3.88 -0.26
N LEU A 74 -16.86 2.80 -0.08
CA LEU A 74 -18.31 2.90 -0.16
C LEU A 74 -18.76 3.77 1.02
N HIS A 75 -19.43 4.87 0.72
CA HIS A 75 -19.62 5.94 1.68
C HIS A 75 -20.72 5.57 2.70
N VAL A 76 -20.39 5.72 3.98
CA VAL A 76 -21.32 5.56 5.10
C VAL A 76 -21.72 6.95 5.57
N ILE A 77 -23.01 7.28 5.45
CA ILE A 77 -23.56 8.54 5.92
C ILE A 77 -23.48 8.59 7.45
N GLN A 78 -22.91 9.67 7.98
CA GLN A 78 -22.58 9.85 9.38
C GLN A 78 -23.69 10.59 10.15
N ASP A 79 -24.34 11.57 9.51
CA ASP A 79 -25.40 12.37 10.12
C ASP A 79 -26.44 12.89 9.11
N MET A 80 -27.45 13.60 9.63
CA MET A 80 -28.57 14.12 8.83
C MET A 80 -28.20 15.31 7.94
N ASP A 81 -27.15 16.08 8.28
CA ASP A 81 -26.76 17.25 7.51
C ASP A 81 -25.95 16.82 6.29
N GLU A 82 -25.03 15.87 6.45
CA GLU A 82 -24.36 15.18 5.35
C GLU A 82 -25.39 14.58 4.37
N LEU A 83 -26.40 13.87 4.89
CA LEU A 83 -27.46 13.28 4.08
C LEU A 83 -28.19 14.33 3.23
N LYS A 84 -28.58 15.46 3.84
CA LYS A 84 -29.28 16.55 3.12
C LYS A 84 -28.43 17.05 1.96
N TRP A 85 -27.16 17.37 2.21
CA TRP A 85 -26.26 17.92 1.20
C TRP A 85 -25.98 16.96 0.06
N ILE A 86 -25.66 15.71 0.38
CA ILE A 86 -25.47 14.65 -0.62
C ILE A 86 -26.73 14.50 -1.47
N SER A 87 -27.91 14.47 -0.85
CA SER A 87 -29.17 14.33 -1.59
C SER A 87 -29.44 15.51 -2.54
N VAL A 88 -29.14 16.73 -2.13
CA VAL A 88 -29.32 17.94 -2.96
C VAL A 88 -28.35 17.94 -4.14
N ILE A 89 -27.07 17.67 -3.90
CA ILE A 89 -26.03 17.71 -4.94
C ILE A 89 -26.23 16.60 -5.97
N LEU A 90 -26.70 15.43 -5.54
CA LEU A 90 -26.92 14.27 -6.42
C LEU A 90 -28.28 14.28 -7.12
N SER A 91 -29.24 15.11 -6.71
CA SER A 91 -30.57 15.14 -7.31
C SER A 91 -30.63 15.36 -8.83
N PRO A 92 -29.73 16.16 -9.47
CA PRO A 92 -29.71 16.28 -10.92
C PRO A 92 -28.97 15.12 -11.63
N ILE A 93 -28.31 14.22 -10.88
CA ILE A 93 -27.39 13.21 -11.42
C ILE A 93 -27.98 11.80 -11.32
N ALA A 94 -28.67 11.48 -10.23
CA ALA A 94 -29.22 10.17 -9.97
C ALA A 94 -30.61 10.27 -9.33
N TYR A 95 -31.35 9.16 -9.36
CA TYR A 95 -32.62 9.04 -8.65
C TYR A 95 -32.42 8.39 -7.27
N GLU A 96 -31.67 7.28 -7.25
CA GLU A 96 -31.27 6.53 -6.06
C GLU A 96 -29.81 6.09 -6.19
N VAL A 97 -29.14 5.94 -5.05
CA VAL A 97 -27.73 5.53 -4.98
C VAL A 97 -27.53 4.52 -3.85
N TRP A 98 -26.65 3.55 -4.05
CA TRP A 98 -26.20 2.64 -2.99
C TRP A 98 -25.24 3.35 -2.04
N ILE A 99 -25.45 3.13 -0.74
CA ILE A 99 -24.57 3.63 0.33
C ILE A 99 -24.03 2.47 1.17
N GLY A 100 -23.03 2.75 2.01
CA GLY A 100 -22.33 1.77 2.84
C GLY A 100 -22.97 1.52 4.20
N ASN A 101 -24.07 2.20 4.55
CA ASN A 101 -24.77 1.98 5.82
C ASN A 101 -25.39 0.57 5.85
N ASP A 102 -25.20 -0.14 6.97
CA ASP A 102 -25.73 -1.50 7.18
C ASP A 102 -27.04 -1.51 7.98
N ALA A 103 -27.87 -2.54 7.72
CA ALA A 103 -29.21 -2.70 8.31
C ALA A 103 -29.24 -2.96 9.83
N GLY A 104 -28.11 -3.33 10.45
CA GLY A 104 -28.04 -3.76 11.86
C GLY A 104 -27.23 -2.85 12.79
N VAL A 105 -26.54 -1.85 12.26
CA VAL A 105 -25.75 -0.92 13.08
C VAL A 105 -26.62 0.30 13.33
N GLY A 106 -27.00 0.51 14.60
CA GLY A 106 -27.82 1.63 15.05
C GLY A 106 -27.24 2.97 14.60
N SER A 107 -27.68 3.41 13.43
CA SER A 107 -27.31 4.68 12.85
C SER A 107 -28.44 5.67 13.14
N ILE A 108 -28.09 6.95 13.22
CA ILE A 108 -28.99 8.11 13.40
C ILE A 108 -30.13 8.16 12.36
N LEU A 109 -30.08 7.27 11.37
CA LEU A 109 -30.81 7.24 10.13
C LEU A 109 -31.83 6.08 10.15
N ARG A 110 -33.11 6.37 9.89
CA ARG A 110 -34.21 5.40 9.94
C ARG A 110 -34.62 4.97 8.52
N PRO A 111 -34.06 3.89 7.96
CA PRO A 111 -34.47 3.38 6.65
C PRO A 111 -35.90 2.82 6.67
N VAL A 112 -36.59 2.97 5.55
CA VAL A 112 -37.95 2.48 5.31
C VAL A 112 -37.97 1.32 4.32
N PHE A 113 -39.04 0.53 4.31
CA PHE A 113 -39.25 -0.52 3.31
C PHE A 113 -39.97 0.07 2.09
N ALA A 114 -39.55 -0.33 0.89
CA ALA A 114 -40.30 -0.04 -0.33
C ALA A 114 -41.47 -1.03 -0.46
N GLY A 115 -42.71 -0.55 -0.32
CA GLY A 115 -43.93 -1.36 -0.47
C GLY A 115 -44.36 -2.15 0.78
N GLU A 116 -45.29 -3.11 0.61
CA GLU A 116 -45.83 -3.98 1.68
C GLU A 116 -44.90 -5.15 2.08
N GLN A 117 -43.65 -5.17 1.59
CA GLN A 117 -42.74 -6.28 1.86
C GLN A 117 -42.31 -6.37 3.34
N SER A 118 -42.20 -7.62 3.78
CA SER A 118 -41.87 -8.11 5.12
C SER A 118 -40.77 -7.31 5.86
N LYS A 119 -40.93 -7.18 7.19
CA LYS A 119 -39.94 -6.62 8.15
C LYS A 119 -38.60 -7.38 8.23
N ASN A 120 -38.33 -8.32 7.32
CA ASN A 120 -37.08 -9.07 7.32
C ASN A 120 -35.99 -8.26 6.60
N THR A 121 -34.99 -7.80 7.36
CA THR A 121 -33.85 -7.03 6.85
C THR A 121 -32.64 -7.90 6.49
N GLU A 122 -32.74 -9.22 6.64
CA GLU A 122 -31.64 -10.14 6.39
C GLU A 122 -31.24 -10.12 4.90
N GLY A 123 -29.96 -9.84 4.63
CA GLY A 123 -29.43 -9.73 3.27
C GLY A 123 -29.71 -8.42 2.53
N MET A 124 -30.56 -7.53 3.07
CA MET A 124 -30.87 -6.24 2.43
C MET A 124 -29.75 -5.21 2.61
N LYS A 125 -29.68 -4.25 1.68
CA LYS A 125 -28.76 -3.10 1.71
C LYS A 125 -29.52 -1.78 1.71
N ILE A 126 -28.87 -0.72 2.17
CA ILE A 126 -29.48 0.60 2.25
C ILE A 126 -29.14 1.39 0.99
N LYS A 127 -30.16 1.98 0.36
CA LYS A 127 -30.04 2.96 -0.72
C LYS A 127 -30.56 4.32 -0.26
N LEU A 128 -29.95 5.38 -0.76
CA LEU A 128 -30.37 6.76 -0.54
C LEU A 128 -31.16 7.25 -1.75
N ARG A 129 -32.34 7.79 -1.49
CA ARG A 129 -33.11 8.55 -2.47
C ARG A 129 -32.59 9.98 -2.55
N VAL A 130 -32.14 10.37 -3.73
CA VAL A 130 -31.53 11.70 -3.96
C VAL A 130 -32.42 12.60 -4.82
N SER A 131 -33.45 12.08 -5.47
CA SER A 131 -34.46 12.87 -6.18
C SER A 131 -35.87 12.58 -5.66
N ASN A 132 -36.81 13.51 -5.85
CA ASN A 132 -38.19 13.34 -5.42
C ASN A 132 -38.89 12.27 -6.25
N GLY A 133 -39.55 11.32 -5.58
CA GLY A 133 -40.27 10.26 -6.27
C GLY A 133 -41.61 10.72 -6.84
N PHE A 134 -41.76 10.62 -8.16
CA PHE A 134 -42.99 11.05 -8.84
C PHE A 134 -44.17 10.09 -8.58
N PHE A 135 -43.90 8.78 -8.50
CA PHE A 135 -44.93 7.75 -8.41
C PHE A 135 -45.12 7.15 -7.01
N ASP A 136 -44.04 7.03 -6.24
CA ASP A 136 -44.02 6.35 -4.93
C ASP A 136 -44.02 7.32 -3.74
N ARG A 137 -44.06 8.63 -4.00
CA ARG A 137 -44.21 9.73 -3.02
C ARG A 137 -43.13 9.82 -1.93
N TRP A 138 -42.05 9.04 -2.02
CA TRP A 138 -40.96 9.19 -1.06
C TRP A 138 -40.18 10.47 -1.33
N PRO A 139 -39.97 11.33 -0.31
CA PRO A 139 -39.23 12.56 -0.48
C PRO A 139 -37.74 12.29 -0.70
N ARG A 140 -37.05 13.25 -1.34
CA ARG A 140 -35.58 13.30 -1.36
C ARG A 140 -35.01 13.21 0.06
N GLY A 141 -33.95 12.45 0.23
CA GLY A 141 -33.32 12.16 1.52
C GLY A 141 -33.88 10.91 2.21
N THR A 142 -34.86 10.22 1.62
CA THR A 142 -35.38 8.97 2.18
C THR A 142 -34.34 7.86 2.02
N LEU A 143 -34.10 7.12 3.11
CA LEU A 143 -33.28 5.91 3.09
C LEU A 143 -34.18 4.70 2.96
N ILE A 144 -33.87 3.79 2.05
CA ILE A 144 -34.76 2.70 1.67
C ILE A 144 -33.97 1.40 1.75
N TYR A 145 -34.60 0.35 2.28
CA TYR A 145 -34.08 -1.01 2.13
C TYR A 145 -34.26 -1.48 0.69
N GLY A 146 -33.16 -1.86 0.06
CA GLY A 146 -33.13 -2.37 -1.31
C GLY A 146 -32.54 -3.77 -1.38
N SER A 147 -32.95 -4.50 -2.41
CA SER A 147 -32.43 -5.84 -2.72
C SER A 147 -31.14 -5.71 -3.55
N PRO A 148 -29.97 -6.08 -3.00
CA PRO A 148 -28.68 -5.93 -3.70
C PRO A 148 -28.58 -6.79 -4.96
N GLU A 149 -29.37 -7.86 -5.06
CA GLU A 149 -29.39 -8.77 -6.21
C GLU A 149 -30.36 -8.32 -7.30
N GLU A 150 -31.44 -7.62 -6.98
CA GLU A 150 -32.47 -7.26 -7.97
C GLU A 150 -32.21 -5.88 -8.57
N GLU A 151 -31.62 -4.97 -7.79
CA GLU A 151 -31.54 -3.56 -8.15
C GLU A 151 -30.15 -3.17 -8.68
N ILE A 152 -30.16 -2.35 -9.74
CA ILE A 152 -28.97 -1.82 -10.40
C ILE A 152 -28.96 -0.31 -10.18
N LEU A 153 -28.04 0.16 -9.33
CA LEU A 153 -27.94 1.57 -8.94
C LEU A 153 -26.46 1.94 -8.82
N PRO A 154 -26.10 3.22 -9.04
CA PRO A 154 -24.74 3.69 -8.78
C PRO A 154 -24.39 3.64 -7.28
N HIS A 155 -23.10 3.43 -6.99
CA HIS A 155 -22.52 3.46 -5.65
C HIS A 155 -21.99 4.84 -5.32
N LEU A 156 -22.43 5.37 -4.17
CA LEU A 156 -21.84 6.57 -3.60
C LEU A 156 -20.49 6.21 -2.97
N CYS A 157 -19.42 6.60 -3.64
CA CYS A 157 -18.07 6.41 -3.14
C CYS A 157 -17.53 7.74 -2.62
N SER A 158 -16.78 7.66 -1.52
CA SER A 158 -16.11 8.82 -0.95
C SER A 158 -14.62 8.57 -0.72
N ARG A 159 -13.85 9.64 -0.75
CA ARG A 159 -12.50 9.70 -0.21
C ARG A 159 -12.31 11.00 0.57
N PRO A 160 -11.31 11.05 1.44
CA PRO A 160 -10.64 12.27 1.85
C PRO A 160 -10.50 13.39 0.80
N ALA A 161 -11.01 14.59 1.11
CA ALA A 161 -10.66 15.82 0.39
C ALA A 161 -9.33 16.42 0.86
N GLN A 162 -8.65 17.16 0.00
CA GLN A 162 -7.38 17.78 0.33
C GLN A 162 -7.61 19.21 0.80
N ALA A 163 -7.15 19.58 2.00
CA ALA A 163 -7.20 20.97 2.44
C ALA A 163 -6.34 21.85 1.52
N TYR A 164 -6.80 23.07 1.24
CA TYR A 164 -5.94 24.07 0.60
C TYR A 164 -4.77 24.45 1.52
N GLU A 165 -3.63 24.86 0.95
CA GLU A 165 -2.45 25.20 1.74
C GLU A 165 -2.71 26.35 2.71
N ASP A 166 -3.44 27.38 2.29
CA ASP A 166 -3.77 28.53 3.13
C ASP A 166 -4.73 28.14 4.26
N THR A 167 -5.73 27.30 3.98
CA THR A 167 -6.60 26.72 5.01
C THR A 167 -5.80 25.96 6.07
N LEU A 168 -4.84 25.14 5.64
CA LEU A 168 -4.00 24.39 6.55
C LEU A 168 -3.12 25.32 7.39
N ARG A 169 -2.58 26.38 6.78
CA ARG A 169 -1.78 27.41 7.46
C ARG A 169 -2.59 28.14 8.52
N ASP A 170 -3.78 28.64 8.18
CA ASP A 170 -4.66 29.36 9.11
C ASP A 170 -5.05 28.48 10.30
N LEU A 171 -5.35 27.20 10.05
CA LEU A 171 -5.66 26.24 11.09
C LEU A 171 -4.47 25.98 12.02
N MET A 172 -3.28 25.80 11.44
CA MET A 172 -2.04 25.63 12.22
C MET A 172 -1.73 26.86 13.08
N ASP A 173 -1.92 28.07 12.54
CA ASP A 173 -1.68 29.33 13.25
C ASP A 173 -2.67 29.49 14.42
N ASN A 174 -3.94 29.16 14.21
CA ASN A 174 -4.95 29.19 15.27
C ASN A 174 -4.66 28.18 16.38
N ILE A 175 -4.24 26.95 16.04
CA ILE A 175 -3.82 25.96 17.05
C ILE A 175 -2.54 26.42 17.75
N GLY A 176 -1.56 26.96 17.01
CA GLY A 176 -0.31 27.46 17.56
C GLY A 176 -0.51 28.57 18.59
N ARG A 177 -1.50 29.45 18.39
CA ARG A 177 -1.90 30.49 19.37
C ARG A 177 -2.39 29.92 20.70
N THR A 178 -2.84 28.66 20.74
CA THR A 178 -3.23 27.97 21.99
C THR A 178 -2.03 27.45 22.79
N GLY A 179 -0.81 27.61 22.26
CA GLY A 179 0.43 27.11 22.88
C GLY A 179 0.72 25.63 22.59
N VAL A 180 -0.12 24.98 21.76
CA VAL A 180 0.08 23.59 21.34
C VAL A 180 1.06 23.55 20.15
N PRO A 181 2.18 22.79 20.24
CA PRO A 181 3.11 22.67 19.11
C PRO A 181 2.47 21.95 17.92
N VAL A 182 2.54 22.58 16.75
CA VAL A 182 2.05 22.01 15.48
C VAL A 182 3.14 22.10 14.43
N ASN A 183 3.34 21.00 13.71
CA ASN A 183 4.30 20.89 12.62
C ASN A 183 3.65 20.25 11.40
N GLN A 184 4.15 20.59 10.21
CA GLN A 184 3.72 19.96 8.96
C GLN A 184 4.56 18.73 8.60
N GLY A 185 3.99 17.75 7.90
CA GLY A 185 4.68 16.62 7.26
C GLY A 185 3.98 16.26 5.96
N LYS A 186 4.59 15.38 5.16
CA LYS A 186 3.97 14.83 3.96
C LYS A 186 3.23 13.54 4.26
N ASP A 187 2.02 13.42 3.75
CA ASP A 187 1.25 12.19 3.81
C ASP A 187 1.64 11.21 2.68
N ARG A 188 1.05 10.01 2.71
CA ARG A 188 1.25 8.95 1.70
C ARG A 188 0.99 9.34 0.25
N PHE A 189 0.28 10.44 0.00
CA PHE A 189 0.01 10.95 -1.34
C PHE A 189 0.86 12.19 -1.67
N GLY A 190 1.80 12.56 -0.80
CA GLY A 190 2.63 13.76 -0.94
C GLY A 190 1.89 15.05 -0.57
N GLY A 191 0.67 14.94 -0.05
CA GLY A 191 -0.10 16.07 0.48
C GLY A 191 0.52 16.60 1.76
N THR A 192 0.40 17.90 2.00
CA THR A 192 0.82 18.48 3.27
C THR A 192 -0.22 18.16 4.35
N ARG A 193 0.26 17.67 5.49
CA ARG A 193 -0.55 17.30 6.66
C ARG A 193 0.04 17.92 7.90
N ALA A 194 -0.81 18.33 8.83
CA ALA A 194 -0.40 18.90 10.09
C ALA A 194 -0.50 17.88 11.23
N PHE A 195 0.42 18.00 12.16
CA PHE A 195 0.59 17.10 13.28
C PHE A 195 0.84 17.92 14.54
N SER A 196 0.10 17.59 15.59
CA SER A 196 0.14 18.26 16.88
C SER A 196 0.68 17.32 17.94
N TYR A 197 1.65 17.80 18.71
CA TYR A 197 2.21 17.06 19.83
C TYR A 197 1.39 17.32 21.10
N HIS A 198 0.89 16.25 21.71
CA HIS A 198 0.20 16.32 22.99
C HIS A 198 1.02 15.59 24.08
N PRO A 199 1.55 16.29 25.11
CA PRO A 199 2.39 15.69 26.15
C PRO A 199 1.63 14.78 27.14
N VAL A 200 0.37 14.45 26.87
CA VAL A 200 -0.47 13.64 27.76
C VAL A 200 -0.01 12.19 27.71
N MET A 201 0.44 11.68 28.86
CA MET A 201 0.99 10.33 29.00
C MET A 201 -0.14 9.29 29.13
N LEU A 202 -0.56 8.71 28.01
CA LEU A 202 -1.72 7.82 27.93
C LEU A 202 -1.33 6.34 28.01
N ALA A 203 -2.08 5.58 28.84
CA ALA A 203 -2.11 4.12 28.79
C ALA A 203 -3.35 3.67 28.01
N VAL A 204 -3.25 2.52 27.36
CA VAL A 204 -4.40 1.92 26.66
C VAL A 204 -5.14 1.02 27.65
N GLN A 205 -6.39 1.33 27.95
CA GLN A 205 -7.25 0.42 28.72
C GLN A 205 -7.79 -0.66 27.78
N GLY A 206 -8.09 -1.85 28.29
CA GLY A 206 -8.72 -2.89 27.47
C GLY A 206 -10.20 -3.08 27.79
N GLN A 207 -10.99 -3.45 26.78
CA GLN A 207 -12.34 -3.98 26.96
C GLN A 207 -12.23 -5.46 27.32
N GLY A 208 -11.96 -5.74 28.60
CA GLY A 208 -11.73 -7.10 29.09
C GLY A 208 -10.29 -7.57 28.97
N LYS A 209 -10.05 -8.89 29.03
CA LYS A 209 -8.69 -9.44 28.99
C LYS A 209 -8.05 -9.22 27.62
N LEU A 210 -8.79 -9.40 26.53
CA LEU A 210 -8.21 -9.68 25.22
C LEU A 210 -8.10 -8.53 24.21
N GLU A 211 -8.76 -7.40 24.44
CA GLU A 211 -8.84 -6.33 23.43
C GLU A 211 -8.41 -4.97 23.97
N PRO A 212 -7.47 -4.27 23.30
CA PRO A 212 -7.11 -2.91 23.65
C PRO A 212 -8.19 -1.92 23.15
N LYS A 213 -8.67 -1.03 24.01
CA LYS A 213 -9.61 0.04 23.69
C LYS A 213 -8.86 1.24 23.13
N LEU A 214 -8.57 1.21 21.83
CA LEU A 214 -7.73 2.20 21.14
C LEU A 214 -8.51 3.43 20.69
N GLU A 215 -9.85 3.36 20.66
CA GLU A 215 -10.74 4.46 20.26
C GLU A 215 -10.55 5.68 21.15
N LEU A 216 -10.23 5.45 22.42
CA LEU A 216 -9.94 6.52 23.38
C LEU A 216 -8.78 7.40 22.91
N LEU A 217 -7.78 6.85 22.22
CA LEU A 217 -6.67 7.65 21.68
C LEU A 217 -7.15 8.68 20.66
N HIS A 218 -8.14 8.35 19.82
CA HIS A 218 -8.71 9.31 18.88
C HIS A 218 -9.44 10.45 19.60
N THR A 219 -10.17 10.14 20.68
CA THR A 219 -10.93 11.16 21.41
C THR A 219 -10.07 12.28 21.99
N PHE A 220 -8.81 12.01 22.34
CA PHE A 220 -7.86 13.03 22.79
C PHE A 220 -7.47 14.02 21.70
N CYS A 221 -7.69 13.67 20.43
CA CYS A 221 -7.39 14.53 19.29
C CYS A 221 -8.63 15.30 18.80
N ASN A 222 -9.81 15.12 19.40
CA ASN A 222 -11.06 15.77 18.99
C ASN A 222 -11.03 17.31 19.11
N MET A 223 -10.07 17.87 19.85
CA MET A 223 -9.85 19.32 19.89
C MET A 223 -9.38 19.89 18.53
N LEU A 224 -8.91 19.04 17.63
CA LEU A 224 -8.49 19.38 16.29
C LEU A 224 -9.63 19.06 15.31
N PRO A 225 -9.83 19.83 14.22
CA PRO A 225 -10.89 19.58 13.25
C PRO A 225 -10.77 18.20 12.61
N ASN A 226 -11.69 17.28 12.91
CA ASN A 226 -11.60 15.87 12.50
C ASN A 226 -10.26 15.23 12.95
N GLY A 227 -9.81 15.56 14.16
CA GLY A 227 -8.55 15.09 14.71
C GLY A 227 -8.58 13.63 15.13
N TYR A 228 -7.45 12.94 14.94
CA TYR A 228 -7.27 11.55 15.36
C TYR A 228 -5.82 11.25 15.72
N ALA A 229 -5.61 10.20 16.53
CA ALA A 229 -4.28 9.70 16.87
C ALA A 229 -3.51 9.22 15.63
N ALA A 230 -2.33 9.78 15.41
CA ALA A 230 -1.50 9.46 14.25
C ALA A 230 -0.81 8.10 14.36
N SER A 231 -0.42 7.57 13.21
CA SER A 231 0.38 6.37 13.00
C SER A 231 1.42 6.63 11.90
N GLU A 232 2.34 5.68 11.67
CA GLU A 232 3.28 5.80 10.54
C GLU A 232 2.60 5.77 9.17
N TYR A 233 1.33 5.33 9.09
CA TYR A 233 0.53 5.38 7.86
C TYR A 233 0.12 6.79 7.43
N ASP A 234 0.22 7.76 8.34
CA ASP A 234 -0.10 9.17 8.08
C ASP A 234 1.05 9.92 7.42
N PHE A 235 2.21 9.28 7.33
CA PHE A 235 3.41 9.82 6.70
C PHE A 235 3.64 9.21 5.33
N GLN A 236 4.36 9.94 4.48
CA GLN A 236 4.69 9.48 3.13
C GLN A 236 5.47 8.16 3.15
N ASP A 237 6.50 8.13 3.98
CA ASP A 237 7.34 6.98 4.25
C ASP A 237 8.05 7.17 5.59
N LEU A 238 8.83 6.16 6.00
CA LEU A 238 9.62 6.22 7.24
C LEU A 238 10.65 7.37 7.24
N ARG A 239 11.12 7.83 6.08
CA ARG A 239 12.07 8.95 5.99
C ARG A 239 11.38 10.27 6.30
N GLU A 240 10.15 10.46 5.82
CA GLU A 240 9.35 11.63 6.12
C GLU A 240 9.02 11.70 7.62
N TYR A 241 8.58 10.58 8.21
CA TYR A 241 8.37 10.52 9.66
C TYR A 241 9.65 10.86 10.46
N LYS A 242 10.80 10.29 10.07
CA LYS A 242 12.11 10.63 10.68
C LYS A 242 12.46 12.11 10.51
N SER A 243 12.12 12.69 9.37
CA SER A 243 12.34 14.11 9.10
C SER A 243 11.48 14.98 9.99
N PHE A 244 10.19 14.66 10.10
CA PHE A 244 9.23 15.31 10.98
C PHE A 244 9.70 15.29 12.45
N ARG A 245 10.23 14.16 12.90
CA ARG A 245 10.78 13.97 14.26
C ARG A 245 11.99 14.84 14.59
N ARG A 246 12.66 15.42 13.60
CA ARG A 246 13.80 16.34 13.78
C ARG A 246 13.38 17.81 13.90
N LYS A 247 12.10 18.12 13.72
CA LYS A 247 11.59 19.49 13.84
C LYS A 247 11.63 19.97 15.29
N GLU A 248 11.71 21.28 15.45
CA GLU A 248 11.64 21.92 16.77
C GLU A 248 10.34 21.56 17.49
N ASN A 249 10.41 21.49 18.82
CA ASN A 249 9.29 21.16 19.71
C ASN A 249 8.73 19.72 19.59
N MET A 250 9.46 18.80 18.95
CA MET A 250 9.13 17.36 18.94
C MET A 250 10.04 16.56 19.89
N PRO A 251 9.50 15.85 20.88
CA PRO A 251 10.32 15.10 21.83
C PRO A 251 10.91 13.82 21.22
N LYS A 252 12.11 13.43 21.67
CA LYS A 252 12.79 12.18 21.26
C LYS A 252 12.23 10.91 21.89
N VAL A 253 10.98 10.91 22.35
CA VAL A 253 10.30 9.78 23.03
C VAL A 253 9.45 8.98 22.04
N SER A 254 9.04 7.74 22.35
CA SER A 254 8.07 7.03 21.49
C SER A 254 6.65 7.53 21.71
N PHE A 255 5.81 7.51 20.67
CA PHE A 255 4.43 7.96 20.73
C PHE A 255 3.45 6.79 20.79
N ARG A 256 2.35 6.94 21.54
CA ARG A 256 1.20 6.04 21.41
C ARG A 256 0.61 6.14 20.02
N THR A 257 0.17 4.99 19.52
CA THR A 257 -0.55 4.85 18.26
C THR A 257 -1.64 3.79 18.41
N THR A 258 -2.56 3.76 17.44
CA THR A 258 -3.76 2.92 17.47
C THR A 258 -3.51 1.54 16.89
N ILE A 259 -2.38 0.95 17.27
CA ILE A 259 -2.01 -0.42 16.89
C ILE A 259 -2.18 -1.34 18.08
N GLY A 260 -2.88 -2.45 17.88
CA GLY A 260 -3.18 -3.45 18.91
C GLY A 260 -3.04 -4.87 18.39
N ARG A 261 -2.74 -5.82 19.27
CA ARG A 261 -2.70 -7.24 18.89
C ARG A 261 -4.13 -7.75 18.60
N ALA A 262 -4.30 -8.51 17.53
CA ALA A 262 -5.60 -9.08 17.15
C ALA A 262 -6.12 -10.04 18.23
N SER A 263 -7.43 -9.99 18.50
CA SER A 263 -8.07 -10.79 19.56
C SER A 263 -8.15 -12.29 19.29
N SER A 264 -7.90 -12.72 18.04
CA SER A 264 -7.73 -14.12 17.68
C SER A 264 -6.45 -14.75 18.27
N PHE A 265 -5.52 -13.93 18.79
CA PHE A 265 -4.29 -14.40 19.43
C PHE A 265 -4.45 -14.44 20.96
N LYS A 266 -5.05 -15.54 21.47
CA LYS A 266 -5.56 -15.63 22.86
C LYS A 266 -4.60 -16.25 23.91
N GLU A 267 -3.46 -16.83 23.53
CA GLU A 267 -2.61 -17.60 24.46
C GLU A 267 -1.35 -16.84 24.95
N HIS A 268 -1.03 -17.02 26.24
CA HIS A 268 0.15 -16.44 26.90
C HIS A 268 1.35 -17.34 26.75
N ARG A 269 2.49 -16.69 26.50
CA ARG A 269 3.74 -17.20 27.03
C ARG A 269 3.83 -16.81 28.51
N LYS A 270 3.99 -17.82 29.38
CA LYS A 270 4.29 -17.62 30.81
C LYS A 270 5.67 -16.97 31.02
N GLU A 271 6.56 -17.12 30.05
CA GLU A 271 7.94 -16.62 30.09
C GLU A 271 8.16 -15.53 29.04
N CYS A 272 8.82 -14.46 29.47
CA CYS A 272 9.07 -13.26 28.67
C CYS A 272 10.31 -13.36 27.81
N VAL A 273 10.22 -14.24 26.82
CA VAL A 273 11.29 -14.46 25.84
C VAL A 273 10.95 -13.79 24.50
N PRO A 274 11.94 -13.14 23.84
CA PRO A 274 11.78 -12.60 22.49
C PRO A 274 11.31 -13.68 21.51
N GLU A 275 10.41 -13.33 20.59
CA GLU A 275 9.93 -14.26 19.55
C GLU A 275 11.00 -14.46 18.46
N PRO A 276 11.48 -15.70 18.21
CA PRO A 276 12.45 -15.98 17.15
C PRO A 276 11.96 -15.61 15.73
N ASN A 277 10.64 -15.60 15.51
CA ASN A 277 9.98 -15.25 14.25
C ASN A 277 9.27 -13.87 14.30
N SER A 278 9.76 -12.91 15.08
CA SER A 278 9.15 -11.58 15.25
C SER A 278 8.81 -10.87 13.93
N ASN A 279 9.66 -10.99 12.91
CA ASN A 279 9.46 -10.41 11.58
C ASN A 279 8.20 -10.93 10.84
N LYS A 280 7.61 -12.04 11.29
CA LYS A 280 6.37 -12.61 10.72
C LYS A 280 5.13 -12.26 11.55
N LEU A 281 5.32 -11.69 12.74
CA LEU A 281 4.23 -11.39 13.67
C LEU A 281 3.59 -10.01 13.49
N GLY A 282 4.17 -9.09 12.70
CA GLY A 282 3.53 -7.79 12.44
C GLY A 282 2.10 -7.93 11.92
N LYS A 283 1.83 -8.96 11.10
CA LYS A 283 0.47 -9.26 10.59
C LYS A 283 -0.54 -9.65 11.67
N LYS A 284 -0.08 -9.96 12.89
CA LYS A 284 -0.95 -10.24 14.06
C LYS A 284 -1.35 -8.98 14.82
N PHE A 285 -0.88 -7.82 14.37
CA PHE A 285 -1.29 -6.52 14.87
C PHE A 285 -2.18 -5.82 13.86
N LEU A 286 -3.18 -5.14 14.41
CA LEU A 286 -4.20 -4.41 13.70
C LEU A 286 -4.01 -2.92 13.96
N TYR A 287 -4.13 -2.13 12.90
CA TYR A 287 -4.34 -0.70 12.97
C TYR A 287 -5.84 -0.44 13.11
N TYR A 288 -6.21 0.39 14.09
CA TYR A 288 -7.57 0.83 14.37
C TYR A 288 -7.68 2.29 13.94
N GLY A 289 -8.48 2.55 12.91
CA GLY A 289 -8.74 3.88 12.37
C GLY A 289 -9.83 4.61 13.15
N SER A 290 -9.86 5.95 13.02
CA SER A 290 -10.86 6.80 13.67
C SER A 290 -12.26 6.69 13.06
N ASP A 291 -12.36 6.13 11.87
CA ASP A 291 -13.59 5.87 11.12
C ASP A 291 -14.12 4.44 11.36
N ASN A 292 -13.79 3.83 12.51
CA ASN A 292 -14.07 2.44 12.85
C ASN A 292 -13.53 1.43 11.83
N THR A 293 -12.58 1.82 10.98
CA THR A 293 -11.90 0.88 10.10
C THR A 293 -10.84 0.11 10.87
N THR A 294 -10.56 -1.10 10.41
CA THR A 294 -9.46 -1.91 10.91
C THR A 294 -8.69 -2.47 9.74
N SER A 295 -7.37 -2.46 9.84
CA SER A 295 -6.46 -2.93 8.80
C SER A 295 -5.28 -3.68 9.41
N ILE A 296 -4.68 -4.58 8.64
CA ILE A 296 -3.46 -5.27 9.08
C ILE A 296 -2.27 -4.33 9.03
N THR A 297 -1.39 -4.45 10.03
CA THR A 297 -0.14 -3.71 9.98
C THR A 297 0.87 -4.34 9.00
N GLU A 298 1.54 -3.51 8.20
CA GLU A 298 2.54 -3.97 7.24
C GLU A 298 3.90 -4.09 7.91
N GLN A 299 4.61 -5.21 7.68
CA GLN A 299 5.91 -5.48 8.30
C GLN A 299 6.95 -4.39 8.03
N LYS A 300 6.84 -3.67 6.89
CA LYS A 300 7.78 -2.60 6.52
C LYS A 300 7.79 -1.40 7.49
N PHE A 301 6.69 -1.19 8.23
CA PHE A 301 6.59 -0.14 9.25
C PHE A 301 7.07 -0.62 10.62
N TRP A 302 7.28 -1.92 10.80
CA TRP A 302 7.85 -2.42 12.05
C TRP A 302 9.36 -2.21 12.07
N ARG A 303 9.85 -1.86 13.25
CA ARG A 303 11.29 -1.88 13.51
C ARG A 303 11.83 -3.30 13.27
N ARG A 304 13.10 -3.39 12.83
CA ARG A 304 13.76 -4.69 12.59
C ARG A 304 13.66 -5.58 13.84
N ASN A 305 13.30 -6.86 13.64
CA ASN A 305 13.12 -7.86 14.69
C ASN A 305 11.96 -7.57 15.67
N LYS A 306 11.03 -6.67 15.33
CA LYS A 306 9.79 -6.43 16.08
C LYS A 306 8.57 -6.91 15.26
N PRO A 307 7.44 -7.24 15.91
CA PRO A 307 7.21 -7.25 17.36
C PRO A 307 7.91 -8.42 18.08
N ASP A 308 8.54 -8.16 19.23
CA ASP A 308 9.26 -9.17 20.04
C ASP A 308 8.76 -9.28 21.49
N PHE A 309 7.97 -8.31 21.95
CA PHE A 309 7.43 -8.23 23.31
C PHE A 309 6.15 -9.06 23.41
N MET A 310 6.33 -10.37 23.54
CA MET A 310 5.22 -11.32 23.73
C MET A 310 4.62 -11.27 25.15
N CYS A 311 5.17 -10.45 26.05
CA CYS A 311 5.10 -10.77 27.47
C CYS A 311 4.52 -9.71 28.40
N ALA A 312 3.71 -8.79 27.88
CA ALA A 312 3.09 -7.82 28.76
C ALA A 312 1.63 -7.58 28.38
N ASP A 313 0.78 -7.95 29.33
CA ASP A 313 -0.68 -7.98 29.33
C ASP A 313 -1.31 -8.88 28.27
N LEU A 314 -1.95 -9.95 28.72
CA LEU A 314 -2.76 -10.78 27.86
C LEU A 314 -4.16 -10.24 27.72
N PRO A 315 -4.63 -10.17 26.46
CA PRO A 315 -3.99 -9.44 25.39
C PRO A 315 -4.31 -7.96 25.49
N ARG A 316 -3.32 -7.20 25.92
CA ARG A 316 -3.30 -5.74 25.80
C ARG A 316 -1.95 -5.23 25.30
N THR A 317 -1.13 -6.08 24.66
CA THR A 317 0.04 -5.58 23.93
C THR A 317 -0.41 -4.68 22.77
N THR A 318 0.19 -3.51 22.68
CA THR A 318 -0.16 -2.41 21.77
C THR A 318 1.09 -1.89 21.08
N GLY A 319 0.96 -1.03 20.07
CA GLY A 319 2.08 -0.42 19.38
C GLY A 319 2.49 0.95 19.94
N VAL A 320 3.74 1.30 19.71
CA VAL A 320 4.25 2.67 19.81
C VAL A 320 5.05 3.01 18.54
N MET A 321 5.02 4.27 18.13
CA MET A 321 5.89 4.78 17.07
C MET A 321 7.24 5.17 17.64
N THR A 322 8.32 4.60 17.11
CA THR A 322 9.71 4.92 17.46
C THR A 322 10.42 5.57 16.29
N THR A 323 11.65 6.05 16.46
CA THR A 323 12.43 6.59 15.33
C THR A 323 12.78 5.56 14.25
N GLU A 324 12.62 4.26 14.52
CA GLU A 324 13.01 3.17 13.62
C GLU A 324 11.82 2.35 13.09
N GLY A 325 10.58 2.74 13.43
CA GLY A 325 9.38 1.99 13.11
C GLY A 325 8.50 1.74 14.34
N PHE A 326 7.44 0.97 14.14
CA PHE A 326 6.62 0.44 15.21
C PHE A 326 7.41 -0.52 16.10
N GLU A 327 7.14 -0.42 17.40
CA GLU A 327 7.61 -1.35 18.42
C GLU A 327 6.43 -1.74 19.30
N ASP A 328 6.33 -3.01 19.67
CA ASP A 328 5.27 -3.49 20.53
C ASP A 328 5.59 -3.21 22.01
N MET A 329 4.54 -2.89 22.76
CA MET A 329 4.66 -2.42 24.14
C MET A 329 3.43 -2.84 24.97
N PRO A 330 3.58 -3.13 26.27
CA PRO A 330 2.45 -3.28 27.18
C PRO A 330 1.45 -2.13 27.09
N ALA A 331 0.14 -2.41 27.19
CA ALA A 331 -0.91 -1.40 27.27
C ALA A 331 -0.73 -0.41 28.43
N MET A 332 -0.32 -0.92 29.60
CA MET A 332 -0.08 -0.11 30.80
C MET A 332 1.05 0.92 30.62
N ALA A 333 1.92 0.75 29.63
CA ALA A 333 2.98 1.70 29.37
C ALA A 333 2.39 3.03 28.89
N ARG A 334 2.65 4.09 29.67
CA ARG A 334 2.21 5.45 29.33
C ARG A 334 3.17 6.08 28.32
N ARG A 335 2.63 6.63 27.23
CA ARG A 335 3.39 7.37 26.22
C ARG A 335 2.60 8.59 25.74
N PRO A 336 3.28 9.66 25.29
CA PRO A 336 2.60 10.82 24.72
C PRO A 336 1.89 10.47 23.42
N LEU A 337 0.96 11.32 23.01
CA LEU A 337 0.18 11.13 21.80
C LEU A 337 0.62 12.14 20.72
N LEU A 338 0.74 11.64 19.50
CA LEU A 338 0.84 12.48 18.32
C LEU A 338 -0.55 12.51 17.68
N CYS A 339 -1.15 13.70 17.57
CA CYS A 339 -2.41 13.89 16.89
C CYS A 339 -2.15 14.39 15.48
N THR A 340 -2.98 13.98 14.53
CA THR A 340 -3.12 14.62 13.23
C THR A 340 -4.59 14.94 13.00
N PHE A 341 -4.90 15.65 11.93
CA PHE A 341 -6.25 16.07 11.64
C PHE A 341 -6.51 16.12 10.13
N GLY A 342 -7.79 16.21 9.79
CA GLY A 342 -8.26 15.96 8.44
C GLY A 342 -8.46 14.47 8.22
N ASN A 343 -7.91 13.94 7.14
CA ASN A 343 -8.39 12.66 6.63
C ASN A 343 -7.54 11.44 7.05
N PRO A 344 -8.14 10.36 7.57
CA PRO A 344 -7.44 9.11 7.90
C PRO A 344 -6.71 8.47 6.71
N PRO A 345 -5.69 7.64 6.96
CA PRO A 345 -4.99 6.94 5.90
C PRO A 345 -5.91 5.87 5.30
N ASN A 346 -6.07 5.86 3.97
CA ASN A 346 -6.91 4.87 3.29
C ASN A 346 -6.24 3.49 3.23
N LEU A 347 -6.41 2.68 4.26
CA LEU A 347 -5.84 1.33 4.34
C LEU A 347 -6.83 0.27 3.85
N PRO A 348 -6.34 -0.83 3.25
CA PRO A 348 -7.22 -1.93 2.87
C PRO A 348 -8.00 -2.44 4.09
N PRO A 349 -9.32 -2.68 3.96
CA PRO A 349 -10.09 -3.22 5.07
C PRO A 349 -9.56 -4.60 5.46
N LEU A 350 -9.58 -4.89 6.76
CA LEU A 350 -9.19 -6.18 7.31
C LEU A 350 -10.02 -7.30 6.66
N LYS A 351 -9.35 -8.20 5.94
CA LYS A 351 -9.90 -9.51 5.64
C LYS A 351 -9.39 -10.48 6.70
N LEU A 352 -10.29 -11.18 7.38
CA LEU A 352 -9.91 -12.11 8.45
C LEU A 352 -8.96 -13.22 7.95
N SER A 353 -9.06 -13.60 6.66
CA SER A 353 -8.11 -14.49 5.99
C SER A 353 -6.67 -13.98 6.02
N ASP A 354 -6.47 -12.66 5.98
CA ASP A 354 -5.15 -12.06 5.89
C ASP A 354 -4.40 -12.12 7.24
N LEU A 355 -5.13 -12.38 8.34
CA LEU A 355 -4.54 -12.71 9.65
C LEU A 355 -3.88 -14.09 9.66
N CYS A 356 -4.29 -14.97 8.74
CA CYS A 356 -3.82 -16.34 8.67
C CYS A 356 -2.56 -16.42 7.81
N ASN A 357 -1.68 -17.38 8.16
CA ASN A 357 -0.57 -17.69 7.29
C ASN A 357 -1.10 -18.49 6.07
N LYS A 358 -0.31 -18.58 5.00
CA LYS A 358 -0.76 -19.17 3.71
C LYS A 358 -1.31 -20.60 3.82
N ALA A 359 -0.81 -21.36 4.80
CA ALA A 359 -1.19 -22.75 5.06
C ALA A 359 -2.48 -22.90 5.90
N ALA A 360 -3.17 -21.80 6.19
CA ALA A 360 -4.35 -21.73 7.03
C ALA A 360 -5.44 -20.88 6.38
N HIS A 361 -6.68 -21.12 6.79
CA HIS A 361 -7.82 -20.27 6.50
C HIS A 361 -8.44 -19.79 7.81
N TYR A 362 -9.19 -18.69 7.74
CA TYR A 362 -9.91 -18.20 8.91
C TYR A 362 -11.24 -18.93 9.06
N ASP A 363 -11.42 -19.61 10.20
CA ASP A 363 -12.67 -20.26 10.56
C ASP A 363 -13.52 -19.26 11.37
N GLN A 364 -14.65 -18.85 10.79
CA GLN A 364 -15.57 -17.88 11.42
C GLN A 364 -16.25 -18.45 12.66
N ALA A 365 -16.61 -19.73 12.67
CA ALA A 365 -17.30 -20.35 13.80
C ALA A 365 -16.38 -20.49 15.02
N LYS A 366 -15.09 -20.78 14.78
CA LYS A 366 -14.07 -20.86 15.83
C LYS A 366 -13.44 -19.50 16.16
N GLY A 367 -13.67 -18.49 15.34
CA GLY A 367 -13.10 -17.15 15.49
C GLY A 367 -11.56 -17.13 15.47
N ARG A 368 -10.93 -18.02 14.70
CA ARG A 368 -9.47 -18.19 14.63
C ARG A 368 -9.02 -18.78 13.30
N CYS A 369 -7.72 -18.67 13.02
CA CYS A 369 -7.10 -19.39 11.91
C CYS A 369 -7.06 -20.89 12.22
N VAL A 370 -7.32 -21.72 11.20
CA VAL A 370 -7.24 -23.17 11.25
C VAL A 370 -6.39 -23.64 10.08
N CYS A 371 -5.50 -24.60 10.31
CA CYS A 371 -4.68 -25.14 9.24
C CYS A 371 -5.54 -25.82 8.19
N ASN A 372 -5.20 -25.63 6.91
CA ASN A 372 -5.89 -26.30 5.81
C ASN A 372 -5.74 -27.83 5.92
N ASN A 373 -4.66 -28.30 6.55
CA ASN A 373 -4.47 -29.68 6.97
C ASN A 373 -4.09 -29.68 8.45
N GLU A 374 -4.86 -30.38 9.28
CA GLU A 374 -4.64 -30.41 10.73
C GLU A 374 -3.26 -30.99 11.09
N LYS A 375 -2.76 -31.98 10.34
CA LYS A 375 -1.43 -32.58 10.59
C LYS A 375 -0.28 -31.61 10.34
N ASN A 376 -0.55 -30.51 9.63
CA ASN A 376 0.41 -29.46 9.33
C ASN A 376 0.46 -28.38 10.42
N ASP A 377 -0.31 -28.50 11.49
CA ASP A 377 -0.16 -27.62 12.65
C ASP A 377 1.23 -27.83 13.27
N ALA A 378 1.98 -26.75 13.43
CA ALA A 378 3.34 -26.78 13.96
C ALA A 378 3.41 -27.39 15.36
N ARG A 379 2.33 -27.29 16.15
CA ARG A 379 2.23 -27.90 17.49
C ARG A 379 2.22 -29.42 17.43
N ILE A 380 1.71 -29.99 16.34
CA ILE A 380 1.72 -31.43 16.09
C ILE A 380 3.09 -31.86 15.54
N LEU A 381 3.65 -31.07 14.62
CA LEU A 381 4.92 -31.38 13.95
C LEU A 381 6.16 -31.26 14.85
N ASP A 382 6.26 -30.17 15.63
CA ASP A 382 7.32 -29.99 16.62
C ASP A 382 6.71 -29.41 17.90
N PRO A 383 6.15 -30.28 18.76
CA PRO A 383 5.55 -29.87 20.02
C PRO A 383 6.54 -29.18 20.95
N LYS A 384 7.84 -29.53 20.91
CA LYS A 384 8.83 -28.91 21.80
C LYS A 384 8.99 -27.42 21.47
N LYS A 385 8.99 -27.07 20.18
CA LYS A 385 9.15 -25.70 19.72
C LYS A 385 7.83 -24.93 19.73
N TYR A 386 6.71 -25.52 19.32
CA TYR A 386 5.49 -24.76 19.01
C TYR A 386 4.31 -24.97 19.96
N LYS A 387 4.39 -25.85 20.97
CA LYS A 387 3.27 -26.13 21.91
C LYS A 387 2.65 -24.89 22.59
N HIS A 388 3.38 -23.78 22.66
CA HIS A 388 2.93 -22.53 23.25
C HIS A 388 2.11 -21.63 22.30
N TYR A 389 2.01 -21.99 21.02
CA TYR A 389 1.15 -21.30 20.05
C TYR A 389 -0.28 -21.86 20.11
N PRO A 390 -1.31 -21.04 19.79
CA PRO A 390 -2.65 -21.55 19.62
C PRO A 390 -2.77 -22.44 18.38
N GLU A 391 -3.78 -23.30 18.38
CA GLU A 391 -4.14 -24.11 17.20
C GLU A 391 -4.37 -23.27 15.97
N GLY A 392 -3.81 -23.72 14.86
CA GLY A 392 -3.93 -23.04 13.58
C GLY A 392 -3.18 -21.71 13.49
N ALA A 393 -2.45 -21.29 14.53
CA ALA A 393 -1.69 -20.05 14.52
C ALA A 393 -0.42 -20.16 13.67
N VAL A 394 0.22 -21.33 13.68
CA VAL A 394 1.40 -21.66 12.89
C VAL A 394 1.11 -22.96 12.15
N CYS A 395 0.66 -22.82 10.91
CA CYS A 395 0.44 -23.95 10.01
C CYS A 395 1.63 -24.08 9.07
N ILE A 396 2.32 -25.22 9.11
CA ILE A 396 3.46 -25.52 8.27
C ILE A 396 2.93 -26.39 7.14
N GLU A 397 2.62 -25.76 6.01
CA GLU A 397 2.48 -26.53 4.79
C GLU A 397 3.84 -27.16 4.48
N TYR A 398 3.93 -28.49 4.55
CA TYR A 398 4.96 -29.23 3.84
C TYR A 398 4.68 -29.03 2.35
N VAL A 399 5.07 -27.87 1.84
CA VAL A 399 5.37 -27.78 0.42
C VAL A 399 6.56 -28.70 0.28
N ASN A 400 6.37 -29.86 -0.33
CA ASN A 400 7.46 -30.75 -0.69
C ASN A 400 8.25 -30.13 -1.86
N THR A 401 8.70 -28.90 -1.66
CA THR A 401 9.54 -28.13 -2.55
C THR A 401 10.53 -27.42 -1.63
N THR A 402 11.78 -27.87 -1.61
CA THR A 402 12.86 -26.89 -1.75
C THR A 402 12.35 -25.88 -2.77
N LYS A 403 12.18 -24.60 -2.42
CA LYS A 403 11.83 -23.58 -3.42
C LYS A 403 12.91 -23.64 -4.49
N THR A 404 12.65 -24.36 -5.58
CA THR A 404 13.55 -24.41 -6.71
C THR A 404 13.36 -23.08 -7.41
N ARG A 405 14.47 -22.39 -7.65
CA ARG A 405 14.48 -21.11 -8.34
C ARG A 405 15.27 -21.26 -9.61
N SER A 406 14.76 -20.63 -10.65
CA SER A 406 15.48 -20.44 -11.89
C SER A 406 15.78 -18.95 -12.04
N ILE A 407 17.08 -18.62 -12.01
CA ILE A 407 17.56 -17.25 -12.13
C ILE A 407 18.36 -17.12 -13.41
N VAL A 408 17.99 -16.19 -14.28
CA VAL A 408 18.80 -15.80 -15.43
C VAL A 408 19.45 -14.45 -15.14
N PHE A 409 20.79 -14.41 -15.15
CA PHE A 409 21.52 -13.15 -15.15
C PHE A 409 21.68 -12.64 -16.58
N ILE A 410 21.35 -11.37 -16.79
CA ILE A 410 21.64 -10.64 -18.03
C ILE A 410 22.74 -9.63 -17.72
N LEU A 411 23.91 -9.80 -18.36
CA LEU A 411 25.09 -8.97 -18.15
C LEU A 411 25.34 -8.07 -19.36
N ASP A 412 25.65 -6.81 -19.10
CA ASP A 412 25.90 -5.81 -20.13
C ASP A 412 27.36 -5.83 -20.61
N ASN A 413 27.61 -6.23 -21.85
CA ASN A 413 28.95 -6.28 -22.47
C ASN A 413 29.16 -5.19 -23.53
N THR A 414 28.40 -4.10 -23.44
CA THR A 414 28.36 -3.05 -24.45
C THR A 414 29.44 -1.98 -24.22
N GLY A 415 29.55 -1.03 -25.17
CA GLY A 415 30.65 -0.08 -25.20
C GLY A 415 30.65 0.88 -24.01
N SER A 416 29.48 1.21 -23.48
CA SER A 416 29.31 2.11 -22.33
C SER A 416 29.78 1.51 -20.99
N VAL A 417 29.96 0.19 -20.94
CA VAL A 417 30.37 -0.55 -19.73
C VAL A 417 31.88 -0.54 -19.52
N GLY A 418 32.63 -0.73 -20.61
CA GLY A 418 34.07 -0.96 -20.56
C GLY A 418 34.48 -2.32 -19.94
N GLN A 419 35.75 -2.69 -20.12
CA GLN A 419 36.28 -3.98 -19.69
C GLN A 419 36.19 -4.20 -18.16
N GLU A 420 36.49 -3.17 -17.38
CA GLU A 420 36.43 -3.24 -15.91
C GLU A 420 34.99 -3.41 -15.41
N GLY A 421 34.05 -2.68 -16.01
CA GLY A 421 32.63 -2.79 -15.66
C GLY A 421 32.08 -4.19 -15.96
N PHE A 422 32.41 -4.75 -17.13
CA PHE A 422 31.98 -6.09 -17.50
C PHE A 422 32.56 -7.16 -16.58
N LYS A 423 33.85 -7.05 -16.24
CA LYS A 423 34.50 -7.95 -15.26
C LYS A 423 33.82 -7.88 -13.89
N THR A 424 33.47 -6.67 -13.45
CA THR A 424 32.82 -6.47 -12.14
C THR A 424 31.41 -7.08 -12.11
N GLN A 425 30.64 -6.98 -13.19
CA GLN A 425 29.33 -7.63 -13.30
C GLN A 425 29.44 -9.16 -13.16
N MET A 426 30.42 -9.78 -13.84
CA MET A 426 30.64 -11.22 -13.77
C MET A 426 31.06 -11.66 -12.35
N GLN A 427 31.93 -10.90 -11.70
CA GLN A 427 32.34 -11.17 -10.31
C GLN A 427 31.16 -11.03 -9.34
N PHE A 428 30.30 -10.03 -9.53
CA PHE A 428 29.10 -9.83 -8.74
C PHE A 428 28.11 -10.99 -8.91
N MET A 429 27.82 -11.39 -10.15
CA MET A 429 26.99 -12.57 -10.46
C MET A 429 27.54 -13.83 -9.79
N LYS A 430 28.85 -14.09 -9.92
CA LYS A 430 29.48 -15.25 -9.27
C LYS A 430 29.29 -15.21 -7.76
N LYS A 431 29.55 -14.06 -7.12
CA LYS A 431 29.35 -13.85 -5.69
C LYS A 431 27.91 -14.13 -5.27
N VAL A 432 26.92 -13.73 -6.07
CA VAL A 432 25.50 -14.03 -5.82
C VAL A 432 25.23 -15.53 -5.88
N PHE A 433 25.65 -16.22 -6.95
CA PHE A 433 25.43 -17.65 -7.08
C PHE A 433 26.14 -18.47 -6.00
N ASP A 434 27.36 -18.08 -5.61
CA ASP A 434 28.11 -18.72 -4.51
C ASP A 434 27.38 -18.67 -3.16
N ASN A 435 26.40 -17.77 -2.99
CA ASN A 435 25.66 -17.57 -1.74
C ASN A 435 24.20 -18.04 -1.80
N ILE A 436 23.79 -18.73 -2.88
CA ILE A 436 22.45 -19.31 -3.00
C ILE A 436 22.58 -20.82 -3.23
N LYS A 437 21.92 -21.62 -2.40
CA LYS A 437 21.86 -23.08 -2.56
C LYS A 437 20.65 -23.50 -3.38
N ASN A 438 20.72 -24.68 -4.03
CA ASN A 438 19.60 -25.31 -4.74
C ASN A 438 18.94 -24.38 -5.79
N ILE A 439 19.79 -23.78 -6.63
CA ILE A 439 19.41 -22.80 -7.64
C ILE A 439 19.78 -23.33 -9.04
N ARG A 440 18.86 -23.16 -9.98
CA ARG A 440 19.13 -23.30 -11.41
C ARG A 440 19.46 -21.94 -11.99
N VAL A 441 20.53 -21.86 -12.76
CA VAL A 441 21.04 -20.60 -13.31
C VAL A 441 21.17 -20.65 -14.81
N GLY A 442 20.90 -19.51 -15.44
CA GLY A 442 21.25 -19.23 -16.82
C GLY A 442 21.95 -17.87 -16.92
N VAL A 443 22.69 -17.66 -17.99
CA VAL A 443 23.39 -16.38 -18.24
C VAL A 443 23.22 -15.96 -19.68
N VAL A 444 22.76 -14.73 -19.87
CA VAL A 444 22.67 -14.04 -21.14
C VAL A 444 23.60 -12.84 -21.10
N VAL A 445 24.26 -12.54 -22.21
CA VAL A 445 25.08 -11.34 -22.35
C VAL A 445 24.45 -10.42 -23.38
N ILE A 446 24.36 -9.14 -23.03
CA ILE A 446 23.92 -8.06 -23.93
C ILE A 446 25.09 -7.67 -24.80
N GLU A 447 24.85 -7.74 -26.10
CA GLU A 447 25.75 -7.28 -27.16
C GLU A 447 24.88 -6.98 -28.40
N GLY A 448 25.46 -6.51 -29.52
CA GLY A 448 24.67 -6.23 -30.72
C GLY A 448 23.91 -7.45 -31.26
N HIS A 449 24.32 -8.65 -30.85
CA HIS A 449 23.57 -9.89 -30.99
C HIS A 449 23.58 -10.65 -29.65
N SER A 450 22.80 -10.17 -28.69
CA SER A 450 22.69 -10.75 -27.34
C SER A 450 22.60 -12.27 -27.38
N ARG A 451 23.40 -12.98 -26.60
CA ARG A 451 23.51 -14.45 -26.67
C ARG A 451 23.38 -15.12 -25.31
N VAL A 452 22.88 -16.35 -25.33
CA VAL A 452 22.91 -17.25 -24.16
C VAL A 452 24.34 -17.79 -24.03
N VAL A 453 24.99 -17.49 -22.91
CA VAL A 453 26.32 -18.02 -22.58
C VAL A 453 26.17 -19.35 -21.85
N PHE A 454 25.23 -19.42 -20.91
CA PHE A 454 24.91 -20.61 -20.16
C PHE A 454 23.40 -20.83 -20.22
N SER A 455 22.99 -21.96 -20.79
CA SER A 455 21.63 -22.46 -20.68
C SER A 455 21.33 -22.89 -19.25
N MET A 456 20.05 -23.05 -18.92
CA MET A 456 19.61 -23.41 -17.56
C MET A 456 20.21 -24.74 -17.09
N SER A 457 20.94 -24.70 -15.99
CA SER A 457 21.48 -25.88 -15.30
C SER A 457 21.62 -25.58 -13.80
N TRP A 458 21.82 -26.61 -12.98
CA TRP A 458 22.09 -26.43 -11.56
C TRP A 458 23.44 -25.74 -11.37
N TYR A 459 23.48 -24.71 -10.53
CA TYR A 459 24.71 -23.94 -10.34
C TYR A 459 25.89 -24.83 -9.93
N ASP A 460 25.67 -25.79 -9.04
CA ASP A 460 26.71 -26.71 -8.56
C ASP A 460 27.34 -27.55 -9.69
N GLU A 461 26.60 -27.83 -10.77
CA GLU A 461 27.09 -28.58 -11.94
C GLU A 461 27.94 -27.72 -12.88
N ILE A 462 27.64 -26.42 -12.98
CA ILE A 462 28.29 -25.49 -13.93
C ILE A 462 29.17 -24.43 -13.25
N LYS A 463 29.37 -24.53 -11.94
CA LYS A 463 30.15 -23.59 -11.13
C LYS A 463 31.57 -23.38 -11.64
N SER A 464 32.27 -24.46 -12.02
CA SER A 464 33.62 -24.40 -12.59
C SER A 464 33.62 -23.68 -13.95
N LYS A 465 32.68 -24.03 -14.84
CA LYS A 465 32.53 -23.40 -16.15
C LYS A 465 32.23 -21.90 -16.05
N ILE A 466 31.39 -21.50 -15.09
CA ILE A 466 31.11 -20.09 -14.80
C ILE A 466 32.39 -19.40 -14.30
N ALA A 467 33.15 -20.02 -13.40
CA ALA A 467 34.41 -19.46 -12.93
C ALA A 467 35.44 -19.28 -14.05
N ASP A 468 35.56 -20.25 -14.96
CA ASP A 468 36.43 -20.16 -16.13
C ASP A 468 35.99 -19.04 -17.07
N TYR A 469 34.68 -18.89 -17.28
CA TYR A 469 34.14 -17.80 -18.08
C TYR A 469 34.41 -16.44 -17.45
N VAL A 470 34.23 -16.28 -16.14
CA VAL A 470 34.57 -15.03 -15.42
C VAL A 470 36.03 -14.65 -15.61
N ASN A 471 36.94 -15.62 -15.72
CA ASN A 471 38.37 -15.37 -15.89
C ASN A 471 38.80 -15.12 -17.34
N SER A 472 38.08 -15.65 -18.33
CA SER A 472 38.48 -15.66 -19.74
C SER A 472 37.65 -14.77 -20.66
N ALA A 473 36.45 -14.36 -20.24
CA ALA A 473 35.54 -13.58 -21.07
C ALA A 473 36.13 -12.20 -21.40
N LYS A 474 36.08 -11.85 -22.68
CA LYS A 474 36.57 -10.58 -23.21
C LYS A 474 35.42 -9.60 -23.40
N TRP A 475 35.67 -8.35 -23.01
CA TRP A 475 34.84 -7.22 -23.40
C TRP A 475 35.16 -6.81 -24.85
N GLY A 476 34.18 -6.24 -25.56
CA GLY A 476 34.45 -5.69 -26.89
C GLY A 476 33.25 -5.42 -27.79
N ASN A 477 32.01 -5.46 -27.29
CA ASN A 477 30.85 -5.11 -28.12
C ASN A 477 30.46 -3.66 -27.92
N LYS A 478 29.94 -3.02 -28.97
CA LYS A 478 29.56 -1.60 -28.96
C LYS A 478 28.06 -1.42 -28.78
N TRP A 479 27.26 -2.35 -29.31
CA TRP A 479 25.82 -2.20 -29.46
C TRP A 479 25.00 -2.89 -28.37
N THR A 480 23.83 -2.33 -28.08
CA THR A 480 22.96 -2.72 -26.96
C THR A 480 21.67 -3.34 -27.49
N ALA A 481 21.36 -4.57 -27.05
CA ALA A 481 20.12 -5.27 -27.41
C ALA A 481 19.50 -5.92 -26.17
N ILE A 482 19.02 -5.08 -25.25
CA ILE A 482 18.37 -5.48 -23.99
C ILE A 482 17.10 -6.28 -24.27
N GLY A 483 16.25 -5.84 -25.21
CA GLY A 483 15.01 -6.55 -25.51
C GLY A 483 15.23 -7.97 -26.01
N VAL A 484 16.22 -8.17 -26.88
CA VAL A 484 16.66 -9.51 -27.34
C VAL A 484 17.20 -10.35 -26.18
N ALA A 485 17.93 -9.74 -25.24
CA ALA A 485 18.43 -10.45 -24.06
C ALA A 485 17.30 -10.89 -23.13
N ILE A 486 16.30 -10.03 -22.89
CA ILE A 486 15.10 -10.36 -22.10
C ILE A 486 14.31 -11.48 -22.79
N TYR A 487 14.14 -11.41 -24.12
CA TYR A 487 13.52 -12.48 -24.90
C TYR A 487 14.20 -13.83 -24.65
N LYS A 488 15.53 -13.89 -24.80
CA LYS A 488 16.31 -15.14 -24.62
C LYS A 488 16.22 -15.65 -23.18
N ALA A 489 16.30 -14.76 -22.19
CA ALA A 489 16.13 -15.11 -20.79
C ALA A 489 14.71 -15.64 -20.48
N ARG A 490 13.69 -14.99 -21.02
CA ARG A 490 12.29 -15.39 -20.88
C ARG A 490 12.05 -16.79 -21.43
N ILE A 491 12.49 -17.08 -22.66
CA ILE A 491 12.33 -18.42 -23.28
C ILE A 491 13.01 -19.52 -22.44
N MET A 492 14.20 -19.24 -21.89
CA MET A 492 14.86 -20.18 -20.99
C MET A 492 14.02 -20.45 -19.72
N LEU A 493 13.48 -19.41 -19.11
CA LEU A 493 12.68 -19.52 -17.88
C LEU A 493 11.30 -20.12 -18.12
N GLU A 494 10.69 -19.93 -19.29
CA GLU A 494 9.40 -20.55 -19.64
C GLU A 494 9.47 -22.07 -19.58
N ASN A 495 10.58 -22.66 -20.05
CA ASN A 495 10.81 -24.11 -20.05
C ASN A 495 11.14 -24.69 -18.67
N GLU A 496 11.36 -23.85 -17.66
CA GLU A 496 11.68 -24.29 -16.31
C GLU A 496 10.42 -24.65 -15.52
N THR A 497 10.50 -25.73 -14.73
CA THR A 497 9.40 -26.20 -13.86
C THR A 497 9.47 -25.64 -12.44
N THR A 498 10.43 -24.76 -12.17
CA THR A 498 10.68 -24.14 -10.86
C THR A 498 9.59 -23.15 -10.46
N ASN A 499 9.35 -23.03 -9.16
CA ASN A 499 8.26 -22.22 -8.59
C ASN A 499 8.50 -20.70 -8.70
N GLU A 500 9.76 -20.27 -8.73
CA GLU A 500 10.11 -18.85 -8.88
C GLU A 500 11.10 -18.66 -10.03
N LYS A 501 10.76 -17.74 -10.93
CA LYS A 501 11.50 -17.43 -12.16
C LYS A 501 11.91 -15.96 -12.12
N ILE A 502 13.21 -15.71 -12.15
CA ILE A 502 13.77 -14.37 -11.92
C ILE A 502 14.77 -14.04 -13.02
N ILE A 503 14.66 -12.82 -13.56
CA ILE A 503 15.68 -12.20 -14.41
C ILE A 503 16.38 -11.14 -13.56
N VAL A 504 17.70 -11.22 -13.46
CA VAL A 504 18.54 -10.16 -12.88
C VAL A 504 19.27 -9.48 -14.03
N LEU A 505 18.85 -8.27 -14.37
CA LEU A 505 19.42 -7.48 -15.46
C LEU A 505 20.36 -6.42 -14.89
N ILE A 506 21.64 -6.47 -15.26
CA ILE A 506 22.62 -5.44 -14.89
C ILE A 506 22.95 -4.64 -16.14
N SER A 507 22.74 -3.32 -16.11
CA SER A 507 23.01 -2.41 -17.23
C SER A 507 23.03 -0.95 -16.76
N ASP A 508 23.54 -0.04 -17.58
CA ASP A 508 23.61 1.40 -17.32
C ASP A 508 22.35 2.17 -17.79
N GLY A 509 21.34 1.49 -18.32
CA GLY A 509 20.06 2.08 -18.70
C GLY A 509 19.97 2.59 -20.14
N ASP A 510 20.82 2.09 -21.03
CA ASP A 510 20.76 2.40 -22.46
C ASP A 510 19.54 1.81 -23.18
N ASN A 511 19.32 2.27 -24.41
CA ASN A 511 18.27 1.76 -25.29
C ASN A 511 18.82 0.67 -26.21
N ASP A 512 17.91 -0.14 -26.75
CA ASP A 512 18.22 -1.00 -27.88
C ASP A 512 18.75 -0.16 -29.07
N ALA A 513 20.01 -0.36 -29.45
CA ALA A 513 20.72 0.43 -30.45
C ALA A 513 21.78 -0.38 -31.19
N CYS A 514 21.79 -0.29 -32.53
CA CYS A 514 22.70 -1.02 -33.40
C CYS A 514 22.80 -0.35 -34.79
N PHE A 515 24.00 0.04 -35.25
CA PHE A 515 24.20 0.85 -36.46
C PHE A 515 25.00 0.12 -37.56
N TRP A 516 24.71 0.42 -38.83
CA TRP A 516 25.35 -0.22 -40.00
C TRP A 516 26.72 0.42 -40.26
N ASN A 517 27.70 -0.34 -40.77
CA ASN A 517 29.05 0.16 -41.13
C ASN A 517 29.90 0.71 -39.98
N ASP A 518 29.74 0.19 -38.76
CA ASP A 518 30.69 0.51 -37.69
C ASP A 518 31.99 -0.31 -37.85
N PRO A 519 33.17 0.34 -37.90
CA PRO A 519 34.45 -0.36 -38.01
C PRO A 519 34.75 -1.29 -36.84
N ALA A 520 34.14 -1.06 -35.67
CA ALA A 520 34.34 -1.86 -34.45
C ALA A 520 33.34 -3.02 -34.32
N GLU A 521 32.08 -2.85 -34.76
CA GLU A 521 31.06 -3.90 -34.73
C GLU A 521 30.00 -3.69 -35.81
N ASN A 522 30.03 -4.48 -36.89
CA ASN A 522 29.02 -4.36 -37.93
C ASN A 522 27.66 -4.93 -37.49
N CYS A 523 26.63 -4.09 -37.52
CA CYS A 523 25.25 -4.49 -37.30
C CYS A 523 24.56 -4.81 -38.63
N ASP A 524 24.64 -6.08 -39.04
CA ASP A 524 23.98 -6.54 -40.26
C ASP A 524 22.44 -6.41 -40.18
N ARG A 525 21.77 -6.67 -41.32
CA ARG A 525 20.31 -6.55 -41.41
C ARG A 525 19.58 -7.50 -40.47
N LYS A 526 20.11 -8.71 -40.27
CA LYS A 526 19.48 -9.72 -39.40
C LYS A 526 19.46 -9.26 -37.94
N LYS A 527 20.57 -8.71 -37.44
CA LYS A 527 20.65 -8.15 -36.07
C LYS A 527 19.65 -7.02 -35.85
N LYS A 528 19.53 -6.10 -36.82
CA LYS A 528 18.55 -5.01 -36.75
C LYS A 528 17.11 -5.51 -36.73
N ASP A 529 16.81 -6.51 -37.56
CA ASP A 529 15.47 -7.08 -37.63
C ASP A 529 15.13 -7.85 -36.34
N GLU A 530 16.10 -8.53 -35.71
CA GLU A 530 15.94 -9.18 -34.39
C GLU A 530 15.64 -8.15 -33.29
N ILE A 531 16.39 -7.05 -33.23
CA ILE A 531 16.16 -5.97 -32.25
C ILE A 531 14.76 -5.35 -32.42
N LYS A 532 14.36 -5.06 -33.66
CA LYS A 532 13.01 -4.53 -33.94
C LYS A 532 11.90 -5.49 -33.54
N LYS A 533 12.13 -6.80 -33.70
CA LYS A 533 11.17 -7.85 -33.35
C LYS A 533 11.00 -8.00 -31.84
N HIS A 534 12.03 -7.67 -31.06
CA HIS A 534 12.05 -7.85 -29.60
C HIS A 534 12.36 -6.54 -28.86
N PRO A 535 11.45 -5.54 -28.86
CA PRO A 535 11.66 -4.30 -28.11
C PRO A 535 11.71 -4.52 -26.60
N GLN A 536 12.65 -3.87 -25.89
CA GLN A 536 12.83 -4.01 -24.43
C GLN A 536 11.56 -3.91 -23.58
N ALA A 537 10.66 -2.97 -23.88
CA ALA A 537 9.45 -2.75 -23.08
C ALA A 537 8.43 -3.88 -23.28
N GLN A 538 8.31 -4.37 -24.51
CA GLN A 538 7.37 -5.43 -24.87
C GLN A 538 7.82 -6.77 -24.29
N GLU A 539 9.09 -7.12 -24.43
CA GLU A 539 9.61 -8.39 -23.89
C GLU A 539 9.57 -8.41 -22.35
N ALA A 540 9.80 -7.27 -21.70
CA ALA A 540 9.64 -7.15 -20.26
C ALA A 540 8.18 -7.33 -19.82
N GLU A 541 7.22 -6.79 -20.57
CA GLU A 541 5.79 -7.01 -20.31
C GLU A 541 5.40 -8.48 -20.48
N GLU A 542 5.86 -9.12 -21.55
CA GLU A 542 5.59 -10.54 -21.83
C GLU A 542 6.19 -11.47 -20.78
N ALA A 543 7.38 -11.15 -20.25
CA ALA A 543 7.96 -11.86 -19.12
C ALA A 543 7.09 -11.73 -17.86
N ARG A 544 6.63 -10.50 -17.53
CA ARG A 544 5.78 -10.25 -16.36
C ARG A 544 4.43 -10.98 -16.44
N LYS A 545 3.80 -11.02 -17.62
CA LYS A 545 2.55 -11.78 -17.84
C LYS A 545 2.69 -13.27 -17.53
N ARG A 546 3.90 -13.81 -17.63
CA ARG A 546 4.23 -15.21 -17.32
C ARG A 546 4.77 -15.40 -15.90
N SER A 547 4.53 -14.44 -15.02
CA SER A 547 4.99 -14.44 -13.63
C SER A 547 6.52 -14.53 -13.49
N ILE A 548 7.27 -14.05 -14.49
CA ILE A 548 8.72 -13.90 -14.40
C ILE A 548 9.03 -12.53 -13.79
N LYS A 549 9.72 -12.53 -12.66
CA LYS A 549 10.13 -11.29 -11.98
C LYS A 549 11.39 -10.73 -12.64
N ILE A 550 11.43 -9.42 -12.93
CA ILE A 550 12.62 -8.75 -13.45
C ILE A 550 13.15 -7.80 -12.36
N ILE A 551 14.40 -7.99 -11.95
CA ILE A 551 15.15 -7.11 -11.06
C ILE A 551 16.18 -6.38 -11.90
N TYR A 552 16.17 -5.05 -11.85
CA TYR A 552 17.08 -4.21 -12.61
C TYR A 552 18.15 -3.65 -11.68
N VAL A 553 19.40 -4.10 -11.85
CA VAL A 553 20.57 -3.55 -11.18
C VAL A 553 21.15 -2.44 -12.06
N LEU A 554 20.77 -1.22 -11.75
CA LEU A 554 21.20 -0.03 -12.48
C LEU A 554 22.62 0.34 -12.06
N ALA A 555 23.58 0.17 -12.96
CA ALA A 555 25.00 0.36 -12.69
C ALA A 555 25.53 1.77 -12.99
N HIS A 556 24.65 2.77 -13.17
CA HIS A 556 25.05 4.17 -13.41
C HIS A 556 23.99 5.17 -12.91
N GLU A 557 23.81 5.26 -11.58
CA GLU A 557 22.77 6.07 -10.93
C GLU A 557 22.68 7.53 -11.44
N LYS A 558 23.82 8.21 -11.62
CA LYS A 558 23.83 9.62 -12.08
C LYS A 558 23.14 9.79 -13.44
N LYS A 559 23.36 8.86 -14.38
CA LYS A 559 22.81 8.91 -15.75
C LYS A 559 21.29 8.74 -15.69
N TYR A 560 20.83 7.79 -14.89
CA TYR A 560 19.41 7.56 -14.65
C TYR A 560 18.69 8.75 -13.99
N ASP A 561 19.34 9.43 -13.04
CA ASP A 561 18.72 10.59 -12.37
C ASP A 561 18.70 11.84 -13.28
N THR A 562 19.68 11.98 -14.19
CA THR A 562 19.79 13.16 -15.07
C THR A 562 19.16 12.97 -16.46
N ASP A 563 18.95 11.74 -16.93
CA ASP A 563 18.33 11.42 -18.23
C ASP A 563 16.91 10.88 -18.04
N PRO A 564 15.87 11.71 -18.25
CA PRO A 564 14.47 11.27 -18.18
C PRO A 564 14.14 10.11 -19.12
N ALA A 565 14.82 10.00 -20.26
CA ALA A 565 14.59 8.92 -21.22
C ALA A 565 15.14 7.59 -20.68
N SER A 566 16.35 7.57 -20.11
CA SER A 566 16.90 6.40 -19.42
C SER A 566 16.00 5.96 -18.27
N LYS A 567 15.55 6.90 -17.44
CA LYS A 567 14.61 6.63 -16.36
C LYS A 567 13.32 5.99 -16.88
N ALA A 568 12.67 6.59 -17.86
CA ALA A 568 11.44 6.05 -18.44
C ALA A 568 11.65 4.65 -19.05
N ARG A 569 12.81 4.37 -19.66
CA ARG A 569 13.16 3.05 -20.20
C ARG A 569 13.25 1.99 -19.11
N VAL A 570 14.01 2.24 -18.05
CA VAL A 570 14.18 1.31 -16.92
C VAL A 570 12.82 1.02 -16.25
N HIS A 571 12.00 2.05 -16.03
CA HIS A 571 10.67 1.90 -15.44
C HIS A 571 9.70 1.07 -16.30
N LYS A 572 9.89 1.01 -17.63
CA LYS A 572 9.08 0.12 -18.49
C LYS A 572 9.50 -1.36 -18.36
N ILE A 573 10.74 -1.62 -17.94
CA ILE A 573 11.30 -2.97 -17.80
C ILE A 573 10.91 -3.62 -16.47
N VAL A 574 10.82 -2.84 -15.38
CA VAL A 574 10.44 -3.36 -14.05
C VAL A 574 8.95 -3.16 -13.75
N ALA A 575 8.40 -3.94 -12.82
CA ALA A 575 7.02 -3.80 -12.37
C ALA A 575 6.85 -2.74 -11.27
N SER A 576 7.84 -2.62 -10.38
CA SER A 576 7.88 -1.66 -9.27
C SER A 576 9.24 -0.97 -9.19
N THR A 577 9.29 0.22 -8.59
CA THR A 577 10.55 0.88 -8.22
C THR A 577 11.39 0.08 -7.23
N ASP A 578 10.75 -0.80 -6.44
CA ASP A 578 11.42 -1.66 -5.47
C ASP A 578 12.24 -2.77 -6.15
N ASP A 579 11.97 -3.04 -7.43
CA ASP A 579 12.75 -3.99 -8.24
C ASP A 579 13.96 -3.34 -8.93
N ILE A 580 14.25 -2.06 -8.62
CA ILE A 580 15.43 -1.33 -9.11
C ILE A 580 16.46 -1.23 -7.98
N ILE A 581 17.61 -1.85 -8.18
CA ILE A 581 18.77 -1.72 -7.29
C ILE A 581 19.74 -0.74 -7.93
N ARG A 582 19.97 0.40 -7.28
CA ARG A 582 20.83 1.46 -7.79
C ARG A 582 22.25 1.31 -7.29
N SER A 583 23.21 1.34 -8.22
CA SER A 583 24.64 1.42 -7.98
C SER A 583 25.20 2.68 -8.63
N LYS A 584 26.13 3.35 -7.94
CA LYS A 584 26.72 4.61 -8.43
C LYS A 584 27.42 4.42 -9.78
N ASN A 585 28.14 3.31 -9.91
CA ASN A 585 28.86 2.88 -11.10
C ASN A 585 29.01 1.34 -11.05
N TYR A 586 29.61 0.74 -12.09
CA TYR A 586 29.90 -0.70 -12.11
C TYR A 586 30.82 -1.15 -10.95
N ASN A 587 31.83 -0.36 -10.59
CA ASN A 587 32.76 -0.69 -9.50
C ASN A 587 32.06 -0.77 -8.13
N SER A 588 30.96 -0.03 -7.97
CA SER A 588 30.15 -0.02 -6.75
C SER A 588 29.22 -1.23 -6.63
N LEU A 589 29.11 -2.09 -7.66
CA LEU A 589 28.31 -3.33 -7.58
C LEU A 589 28.81 -4.28 -6.49
N MET A 590 30.12 -4.25 -6.19
CA MET A 590 30.72 -5.09 -5.15
C MET A 590 30.48 -4.56 -3.73
N GLU A 591 29.90 -3.37 -3.58
CA GLU A 591 29.51 -2.84 -2.27
C GLU A 591 28.54 -3.79 -1.57
N ARG A 592 28.75 -3.97 -0.27
CA ARG A 592 27.96 -4.87 0.57
C ARG A 592 26.46 -4.59 0.47
N LYS A 593 26.06 -3.32 0.40
CA LYS A 593 24.66 -2.90 0.32
C LYS A 593 23.96 -3.37 -0.95
N ILE A 594 24.63 -3.32 -2.11
CA ILE A 594 24.05 -3.77 -3.39
C ILE A 594 23.80 -5.28 -3.36
N PHE A 595 24.79 -6.01 -2.86
CA PHE A 595 24.69 -7.45 -2.66
C PHE A 595 23.57 -7.81 -1.68
N GLU A 596 23.51 -7.19 -0.51
CA GLU A 596 22.47 -7.44 0.49
C GLU A 596 21.07 -7.10 -0.02
N ASN A 597 20.91 -6.00 -0.76
CA ASN A 597 19.63 -5.62 -1.37
C ASN A 597 19.18 -6.67 -2.39
N LEU A 598 20.08 -7.15 -3.25
CA LEU A 598 19.73 -8.19 -4.23
C LEU A 598 19.39 -9.50 -3.52
N MET A 599 20.22 -9.92 -2.56
CA MET A 599 20.00 -11.13 -1.76
C MET A 599 18.69 -11.08 -0.97
N ALA A 600 18.29 -9.93 -0.44
CA ALA A 600 16.98 -9.78 0.21
C ALA A 600 15.80 -10.06 -0.73
N ILE A 601 15.99 -9.89 -2.04
CA ILE A 601 14.96 -10.16 -3.05
C ILE A 601 15.02 -11.61 -3.55
N ILE A 602 16.23 -12.17 -3.75
CA ILE A 602 16.40 -13.48 -4.42
C ILE A 602 16.71 -14.65 -3.48
N ALA A 603 17.20 -14.40 -2.28
CA ALA A 603 17.52 -15.44 -1.30
C ALA A 603 16.29 -15.80 -0.44
N VAL A 604 16.19 -17.08 -0.08
CA VAL A 604 15.27 -17.52 0.99
C VAL A 604 16.04 -17.56 2.28
N GLU A 605 15.47 -16.92 3.31
CA GLU A 605 15.77 -17.25 4.69
C GLU A 605 15.51 -18.76 4.86
N GLU A 606 16.58 -19.54 5.04
CA GLU A 606 16.47 -20.93 5.53
C GLU A 606 15.55 -20.90 6.77
N VAL A 607 14.48 -21.69 6.72
CA VAL A 607 13.42 -21.79 7.75
C VAL A 607 13.95 -22.45 9.02
#